data_AF-A0A351Q837-F1
#
_entry.id   AF-A0A351Q837-F1
#
_cell.length_a   1.000
_cell.length_b   1.000
_cell.length_c   1.000
_cell.angle_alpha   90.00
_cell.angle_beta   90.00
_cell.angle_gamma   90.00
#
_symmetry.space_group_name_H-M   'P 1'
#
loop_
_entity.id
_entity.type
_entity.pdbx_description
1 polymer ?
#
loop_
_entity_poly.entity_id
_entity_poly.type
_entity_poly.pdbx_seq_one_letter_code
_entity_poly.pdbx_strand_id
1 'polypeptide(L)'
;QNGDKTLEGAMQIIREYAAGRGLEKFQVYYMGFSDGALIGARCGADYPEIRRMVLVNGPLMMNWHRTKAGILRFLGESATFVYGSLDPSYRYAELIRTLEKENPRIHLEIADGQDHYFSKNGFDLAELAERYLFTTF
;
A
#
# COMPACT_ATOMS: atom_id res chain seq x y z
N GLN A 1 -15.84 -1.86 6.76
CA GLN A 1 -15.55 -2.18 8.17
C GLN A 1 -15.03 -3.60 8.38
N ASN A 2 -15.09 -4.52 7.39
CA ASN A 2 -14.54 -5.88 7.56
C ASN A 2 -13.06 -6.06 7.16
N GLY A 3 -12.51 -5.19 6.29
CA GLY A 3 -11.13 -5.34 5.80
C GLY A 3 -10.04 -5.15 6.86
N ASP A 4 -10.31 -4.34 7.90
CA ASP A 4 -9.36 -4.07 8.99
C ASP A 4 -9.01 -5.38 9.75
N LYS A 5 -10.00 -6.28 9.91
CA LYS A 5 -9.81 -7.61 10.51
C LYS A 5 -8.99 -8.57 9.63
N THR A 6 -8.95 -8.33 8.33
CA THR A 6 -8.20 -9.18 7.38
C THR A 6 -6.70 -8.96 7.51
N LEU A 7 -6.25 -7.71 7.66
CA LEU A 7 -4.82 -7.43 7.89
C LEU A 7 -4.36 -7.91 9.26
N GLU A 8 -5.20 -7.77 10.28
CA GLU A 8 -4.92 -8.30 11.63
C GLU A 8 -4.67 -9.80 11.61
N GLY A 9 -5.56 -10.57 10.98
CA GLY A 9 -5.38 -12.02 10.83
C GLY A 9 -4.12 -12.39 10.04
N ALA A 10 -3.82 -11.66 8.96
CA ALA A 10 -2.60 -11.89 8.18
C ALA A 10 -1.33 -11.64 9.01
N MET A 11 -1.29 -10.54 9.75
CA MET A 11 -0.15 -10.20 10.62
C MET A 11 0.00 -11.18 11.78
N GLN A 12 -1.10 -11.72 12.31
CA GLN A 12 -1.05 -12.78 13.31
C GLN A 12 -0.37 -14.04 12.76
N ILE A 13 -0.77 -14.50 11.56
CA ILE A 13 -0.14 -15.66 10.90
C ILE A 13 1.36 -15.43 10.67
N ILE A 14 1.74 -14.23 10.21
CA ILE A 14 3.15 -13.87 9.98
C ILE A 14 3.95 -13.93 11.29
N ARG A 15 3.41 -13.37 12.38
CA ARG A 15 4.04 -13.38 13.70
C ARG A 15 4.21 -14.82 14.24
N GLU A 16 3.18 -15.65 14.09
CA GLU A 16 3.24 -17.06 14.49
C GLU A 16 4.29 -17.84 13.68
N TYR A 17 4.34 -17.61 12.37
CA TYR A 17 5.36 -18.20 11.51
C TYR A 17 6.76 -17.76 11.93
N ALA A 18 6.97 -16.46 12.16
CA ALA A 18 8.26 -15.92 12.60
C ALA A 18 8.69 -16.51 13.95
N ALA A 19 7.77 -16.58 14.91
CA ALA A 19 8.01 -17.19 16.22
C ALA A 19 8.39 -18.68 16.09
N GLY A 20 7.66 -19.45 15.27
CA GLY A 20 7.96 -20.86 15.01
C GLY A 20 9.30 -21.11 14.30
N ARG A 21 9.89 -20.07 13.69
CA ARG A 21 11.21 -20.09 13.05
C ARG A 21 12.32 -19.49 13.91
N GLY A 22 12.01 -18.98 15.10
CA GLY A 22 12.97 -18.27 15.95
C GLY A 22 13.40 -16.91 15.37
N LEU A 23 12.58 -16.30 14.50
CA LEU A 23 12.84 -14.97 13.93
C LEU A 23 12.37 -13.89 14.90
N GLU A 24 13.26 -13.48 15.80
CA GLU A 24 12.96 -12.47 16.83
C GLU A 24 12.77 -11.06 16.26
N LYS A 25 13.35 -10.78 15.10
CA LYS A 25 13.22 -9.51 14.38
C LYS A 25 12.93 -9.80 12.91
N PHE A 26 11.82 -9.30 12.42
CA PHE A 26 11.45 -9.38 11.02
C PHE A 26 10.81 -8.09 10.55
N GLN A 27 10.77 -7.91 9.24
CA GLN A 27 10.12 -6.80 8.58
C GLN A 27 9.14 -7.36 7.56
N VAL A 28 8.06 -6.63 7.33
CA VAL A 28 7.02 -6.95 6.37
C VAL A 28 6.97 -5.86 5.32
N TYR A 29 6.94 -6.29 4.07
CA TYR A 29 6.66 -5.42 2.93
C TYR A 29 5.28 -5.77 2.41
N TYR A 30 4.41 -4.76 2.38
CA TYR A 30 3.00 -4.94 2.10
C TYR A 30 2.68 -4.49 0.67
N MET A 31 2.04 -5.34 -0.11
CA MET A 31 1.43 -4.95 -1.37
C MET A 31 -0.07 -5.18 -1.27
N GLY A 32 -0.86 -4.12 -1.52
CA GLY A 32 -2.31 -4.17 -1.52
C GLY A 32 -2.86 -3.68 -2.85
N PHE A 33 -3.86 -4.37 -3.39
CA PHE A 33 -4.55 -4.02 -4.63
C PHE A 33 -6.02 -3.71 -4.36
N SER A 34 -6.57 -2.68 -5.01
CA SER A 34 -7.95 -2.24 -4.84
C SER A 34 -8.31 -2.00 -3.37
N ASP A 35 -9.23 -2.76 -2.75
CA ASP A 35 -9.56 -2.56 -1.33
C ASP A 35 -8.38 -2.93 -0.41
N GLY A 36 -7.50 -3.83 -0.84
CA GLY A 36 -6.24 -4.12 -0.14
C GLY A 36 -5.38 -2.86 0.00
N ALA A 37 -5.28 -2.04 -1.04
CA ALA A 37 -4.56 -0.77 -0.98
C ALA A 37 -5.14 0.16 0.10
N LEU A 38 -6.48 0.22 0.22
CA LEU A 38 -7.11 1.03 1.25
C LEU A 38 -6.98 0.42 2.66
N ILE A 39 -6.98 -0.90 2.80
CA ILE A 39 -6.72 -1.58 4.08
C ILE A 39 -5.30 -1.26 4.54
N GLY A 40 -4.29 -1.41 3.68
CA GLY A 40 -2.91 -1.02 3.98
C GLY A 40 -2.80 0.45 4.37
N ALA A 41 -3.41 1.36 3.61
CA ALA A 41 -3.41 2.78 3.94
C ALA A 41 -4.09 3.11 5.29
N ARG A 42 -5.18 2.41 5.63
CA ARG A 42 -5.95 2.67 6.85
C ARG A 42 -5.31 2.10 8.10
N CYS A 43 -4.72 0.91 7.99
CA CYS A 43 -4.35 0.07 9.14
C CYS A 43 -2.86 -0.29 9.17
N GLY A 44 -2.11 -0.11 8.08
CA GLY A 44 -0.69 -0.53 8.01
C GLY A 44 0.19 0.13 9.08
N ALA A 45 -0.14 1.35 9.49
CA ALA A 45 0.54 2.07 10.58
C ALA A 45 0.39 1.39 11.96
N ASP A 46 -0.62 0.54 12.14
CA ASP A 46 -0.87 -0.15 13.41
C ASP A 46 0.07 -1.37 13.58
N TYR A 47 0.86 -1.71 12.56
CA TYR A 47 1.80 -2.83 12.55
C TYR A 47 3.23 -2.32 12.28
N PRO A 48 4.04 -2.08 13.34
CA PRO A 48 5.41 -1.55 13.21
C PRO A 48 6.34 -2.41 12.35
N GLU A 49 6.04 -3.70 12.18
CA GLU A 49 6.77 -4.60 11.31
C GLU A 49 6.60 -4.25 9.82
N ILE A 50 5.51 -3.57 9.44
CA ILE A 50 5.30 -3.10 8.07
C ILE A 50 6.21 -1.89 7.83
N ARG A 51 7.24 -2.10 7.02
CA ARG A 51 8.26 -1.08 6.72
C ARG A 51 7.99 -0.36 5.42
N ARG A 52 7.46 -1.06 4.42
CA ARG A 52 7.19 -0.50 3.09
C ARG A 52 5.83 -0.95 2.60
N MET A 53 5.13 -0.08 1.89
CA MET A 53 3.83 -0.37 1.31
C MET A 53 3.76 0.02 -0.16
N VAL A 54 3.17 -0.84 -0.98
CA VAL A 54 2.73 -0.53 -2.34
C VAL A 54 1.22 -0.70 -2.40
N LEU A 55 0.53 0.40 -2.73
CA LEU A 55 -0.91 0.54 -2.59
C LEU A 55 -1.52 0.84 -3.96
N VAL A 56 -1.95 -0.21 -4.67
CA VAL A 56 -2.29 -0.17 -6.09
C VAL A 56 -3.80 0.00 -6.31
N ASN A 57 -4.18 0.98 -7.13
CA ASN A 57 -5.56 1.25 -7.58
C ASN A 57 -6.61 1.26 -6.45
N GLY A 58 -6.26 1.85 -5.29
CA GLY A 58 -7.20 1.98 -4.17
C GLY A 58 -8.36 2.93 -4.50
N PRO A 59 -9.64 2.57 -4.30
CA PRO A 59 -10.74 3.46 -4.62
C PRO A 59 -10.86 4.63 -3.63
N LEU A 60 -10.07 5.70 -3.83
CA LEU A 60 -9.90 6.82 -2.89
C LEU A 60 -11.19 7.58 -2.55
N MET A 61 -12.20 7.54 -3.43
CA MET A 61 -13.52 8.08 -3.16
C MET A 61 -14.21 7.41 -1.95
N MET A 62 -13.79 6.18 -1.60
CA MET A 62 -14.34 5.43 -0.48
C MET A 62 -13.65 5.78 0.83
N ASN A 63 -14.38 6.48 1.71
CA ASN A 63 -13.92 6.78 3.08
C ASN A 63 -12.55 7.46 3.12
N TRP A 64 -12.29 8.41 2.21
CA TRP A 64 -11.02 9.14 2.12
C TRP A 64 -10.50 9.63 3.47
N HIS A 65 -11.38 10.19 4.31
CA HIS A 65 -11.03 10.66 5.66
C HIS A 65 -10.33 9.58 6.50
N ARG A 66 -10.75 8.30 6.42
CA ARG A 66 -10.10 7.18 7.12
C ARG A 66 -8.76 6.82 6.49
N THR A 67 -8.70 6.76 5.17
CA THR A 67 -7.47 6.49 4.41
C THR A 67 -6.41 7.53 4.74
N LYS A 68 -6.76 8.82 4.68
CA LYS A 68 -5.90 9.94 5.06
C LYS A 68 -5.47 9.85 6.53
N ALA A 69 -6.39 9.60 7.45
CA ALA A 69 -6.07 9.51 8.86
C ALA A 69 -5.12 8.34 9.17
N GLY A 70 -5.30 7.18 8.53
CA GLY A 70 -4.43 6.03 8.72
C GLY A 70 -3.03 6.24 8.14
N ILE A 71 -2.94 6.70 6.88
CA ILE A 71 -1.65 6.81 6.20
C ILE A 71 -0.76 7.89 6.84
N LEU A 72 -1.34 8.94 7.40
CA LEU A 72 -0.60 9.97 8.13
C LEU A 72 0.03 9.46 9.44
N ARG A 73 -0.43 8.32 9.98
CA ARG A 73 0.21 7.67 11.14
C ARG A 73 1.39 6.77 10.74
N PHE A 74 1.62 6.53 9.45
CA PHE A 74 2.61 5.56 9.01
C PHE A 74 4.04 6.07 9.28
N LEU A 75 4.77 5.33 10.12
CA LEU A 75 6.16 5.62 10.52
C LEU A 75 7.17 4.66 9.87
N GLY A 76 6.74 3.90 8.87
CA GLY A 76 7.62 3.07 8.06
C GLY A 76 8.60 3.89 7.22
N GLU A 77 9.22 3.21 6.26
CA GLU A 77 10.18 3.79 5.32
C GLU A 77 9.45 4.51 4.19
N SER A 78 8.52 3.81 3.52
CA SER A 78 7.80 4.36 2.39
C SER A 78 6.41 3.75 2.23
N ALA A 79 5.48 4.55 1.72
CA ALA A 79 4.18 4.11 1.26
C ALA A 79 3.92 4.71 -0.12
N THR A 80 4.05 3.87 -1.15
CA THR A 80 3.89 4.26 -2.55
C THR A 80 2.50 3.89 -3.03
N PHE A 81 1.70 4.88 -3.36
CA PHE A 81 0.42 4.70 -4.03
C PHE A 81 0.66 4.63 -5.53
N VAL A 82 0.12 3.60 -6.19
CA VAL A 82 0.28 3.42 -7.63
C VAL A 82 -1.10 3.41 -8.28
N TYR A 83 -1.31 4.28 -9.26
CA TYR A 83 -2.56 4.33 -10.03
C TYR A 83 -2.27 4.16 -11.52
N GLY A 84 -3.02 3.26 -12.17
CA GLY A 84 -3.06 3.20 -13.63
C GLY A 84 -3.79 4.43 -14.19
N SER A 85 -3.26 5.09 -15.24
CA SER A 85 -3.89 6.31 -15.78
C SER A 85 -5.27 6.07 -16.41
N LEU A 86 -5.62 4.81 -16.72
CA LEU A 86 -6.95 4.39 -17.20
C LEU A 86 -7.85 3.87 -16.07
N ASP A 87 -7.38 3.80 -14.83
CA ASP A 87 -8.18 3.43 -13.67
C ASP A 87 -9.19 4.54 -13.33
N PRO A 88 -10.47 4.24 -13.02
CA PRO A 88 -11.44 5.26 -12.63
C PRO A 88 -11.02 6.11 -11.42
N SER A 89 -10.27 5.51 -10.48
CA SER A 89 -9.80 6.14 -9.25
C SER A 89 -8.61 7.08 -9.48
N TYR A 90 -7.92 6.99 -10.62
CA TYR A 90 -6.83 7.90 -10.99
C TYR A 90 -7.24 9.38 -10.88
N ARG A 91 -8.50 9.70 -11.17
CA ARG A 91 -9.06 11.06 -11.06
C ARG A 91 -8.93 11.68 -9.67
N TYR A 92 -8.72 10.84 -8.64
CA TYR A 92 -8.55 11.24 -7.25
C TYR A 92 -7.09 11.22 -6.78
N ALA A 93 -6.13 10.90 -7.65
CA ALA A 93 -4.71 10.79 -7.31
C ALA A 93 -4.12 12.10 -6.73
N GLU A 94 -4.67 13.27 -7.11
CA GLU A 94 -4.27 14.57 -6.54
C GLU A 94 -4.46 14.65 -5.01
N LEU A 95 -5.36 13.84 -4.43
CA LEU A 95 -5.49 13.71 -2.98
C LEU A 95 -4.21 13.14 -2.35
N ILE A 96 -3.58 12.16 -3.01
CA ILE A 96 -2.30 11.58 -2.56
C ILE A 96 -1.16 12.54 -2.85
N ARG A 97 -1.15 13.20 -4.01
CA ARG A 97 -0.12 14.20 -4.35
C ARG A 97 -0.02 15.31 -3.32
N THR A 98 -1.15 15.71 -2.75
CA THR A 98 -1.18 16.67 -1.64
C THR A 98 -0.47 16.12 -0.40
N LEU A 99 -0.70 14.84 -0.05
CA LEU A 99 -0.02 14.20 1.08
C LEU A 99 1.48 13.99 0.85
N GLU A 100 1.88 13.62 -0.37
CA GLU A 100 3.29 13.46 -0.76
C GLU A 100 4.09 14.76 -0.55
N LYS A 101 3.50 15.92 -0.87
CA LYS A 101 4.13 17.23 -0.63
C LYS A 101 4.32 17.54 0.87
N GLU A 102 3.46 17.00 1.72
CA GLU A 102 3.48 17.23 3.17
C GLU A 102 4.31 16.19 3.94
N ASN A 103 4.45 14.98 3.39
CA ASN A 103 5.12 13.86 4.03
C ASN A 103 6.03 13.10 3.05
N PRO A 104 7.37 13.18 3.21
CA PRO A 104 8.32 12.58 2.27
C PRO A 104 8.32 11.05 2.25
N ARG A 105 7.57 10.38 3.14
CA ARG A 105 7.39 8.92 3.13
C ARG A 105 6.25 8.46 2.22
N ILE A 106 5.37 9.38 1.82
CA ILE A 106 4.22 9.07 0.98
C ILE A 106 4.60 9.43 -0.44
N HIS A 107 4.44 8.48 -1.36
CA HIS A 107 4.76 8.68 -2.77
C HIS A 107 3.54 8.39 -3.64
N LEU A 108 3.42 9.10 -4.75
CA LEU A 108 2.41 8.86 -5.77
C LEU A 108 3.08 8.54 -7.11
N GLU A 109 2.76 7.36 -7.63
CA GLU A 109 3.20 6.90 -8.94
C GLU A 109 2.02 6.69 -9.87
N ILE A 110 2.14 7.22 -11.09
CA ILE A 110 1.12 7.06 -12.13
C ILE A 110 1.67 6.13 -13.21
N ALA A 111 1.08 4.95 -13.31
CA ALA A 111 1.40 3.98 -14.35
C ALA A 111 0.60 4.31 -15.62
N ASP A 112 1.24 4.98 -16.57
CA ASP A 112 0.57 5.40 -17.79
C ASP A 112 0.10 4.20 -18.64
N GLY A 113 -1.10 4.30 -19.20
CA GLY A 113 -1.72 3.27 -20.04
C GLY A 113 -2.24 2.05 -19.29
N GLN A 114 -2.13 2.00 -17.95
CA GLN A 114 -2.62 0.87 -17.16
C GLN A 114 -4.06 1.07 -16.68
N ASP A 115 -4.83 -0.02 -16.71
CA ASP A 115 -6.22 -0.06 -16.26
C ASP A 115 -6.35 -0.54 -14.81
N HIS A 116 -7.60 -0.72 -14.37
CA HIS A 116 -7.89 -1.15 -12.99
C HIS A 116 -7.18 -2.44 -12.60
N TYR A 117 -6.92 -3.34 -13.55
CA TYR A 117 -6.33 -4.66 -13.30
C TYR A 117 -4.83 -4.72 -13.63
N PHE A 118 -4.22 -3.62 -14.06
CA PHE A 118 -2.85 -3.61 -14.60
C PHE A 118 -2.67 -4.66 -15.71
N SER A 119 -3.66 -4.79 -16.59
CA SER A 119 -3.71 -5.88 -17.58
C SER A 119 -3.19 -5.47 -18.97
N LYS A 120 -2.77 -4.21 -19.14
CA LYS A 120 -2.40 -3.69 -20.46
C LYS A 120 -0.94 -3.99 -20.78
N ASN A 121 -0.67 -4.27 -22.05
CA ASN A 121 0.67 -4.42 -22.62
C ASN A 121 1.52 -5.53 -21.96
N GLY A 122 0.88 -6.55 -21.38
CA GLY A 122 1.58 -7.66 -20.71
C GLY A 122 2.33 -7.25 -19.45
N PHE A 123 1.87 -6.20 -18.77
CA PHE A 123 2.50 -5.69 -17.55
C PHE A 123 2.58 -6.78 -16.46
N ASP A 124 3.78 -6.97 -15.90
CA ASP A 124 3.98 -7.86 -14.76
C ASP A 124 3.77 -7.08 -13.46
N LEU A 125 2.70 -7.43 -12.73
CA LEU A 125 2.34 -6.79 -11.48
C LEU A 125 3.45 -6.94 -10.42
N ALA A 126 4.27 -8.00 -10.50
CA ALA A 126 5.39 -8.22 -9.59
C ALA A 126 6.46 -7.11 -9.72
N GLU A 127 6.57 -6.45 -10.88
CA GLU A 127 7.50 -5.32 -11.06
C GLU A 127 7.24 -4.18 -10.07
N LEU A 128 5.98 -3.98 -9.63
CA LEU A 128 5.68 -2.96 -8.63
C LEU A 128 6.29 -3.31 -7.27
N ALA A 129 6.29 -4.59 -6.89
CA ALA A 129 6.93 -5.04 -5.66
C ALA A 129 8.45 -4.88 -5.75
N GLU A 130 9.07 -5.32 -6.86
CA GLU A 130 10.51 -5.17 -7.09
C GLU A 130 10.96 -3.71 -6.99
N ARG A 131 10.25 -2.80 -7.67
CA ARG A 131 10.62 -1.38 -7.73
C ARG A 131 10.46 -0.67 -6.39
N TYR A 132 9.39 -0.93 -5.65
CA TYR A 132 9.00 -0.07 -4.53
C TYR A 132 9.09 -0.74 -3.16
N LEU A 133 9.13 -2.06 -3.09
CA LEU A 133 9.30 -2.78 -1.82
C LEU A 133 10.75 -3.23 -1.64
N PHE A 134 11.36 -3.84 -2.67
CA PHE A 134 12.66 -4.49 -2.51
C PHE A 134 13.86 -3.61 -2.88
N THR A 135 13.65 -2.53 -3.63
CA THR A 135 14.72 -1.58 -3.98
C THR A 135 14.87 -0.48 -2.90
N THR A 136 16.10 -0.15 -2.51
CA THR A 136 16.41 1.00 -1.64
C THR A 136 16.74 2.21 -2.50
N PHE A 137 16.05 3.34 -2.29
CA PHE A 137 16.37 4.63 -2.92
C PHE A 137 17.21 5.49 -1.98
#